data_AF-A0A349CYL2-F1
#
_entry.id   AF-A0A349CYL2-F1
#
_cell.length_a   1.000
_cell.length_b   1.000
_cell.length_c   1.000
_cell.angle_alpha   90.00
_cell.angle_beta   90.00
_cell.angle_gamma   90.00
#
_symmetry.space_group_name_H-M   'P 1'
#
loop_
_entity.id
_entity.type
_entity.pdbx_description
1 polymer ?
#
loop_
_entity_poly.entity_id
_entity_poly.type
_entity_poly.pdbx_seq_one_letter_code
_entity_poly.pdbx_strand_id
1 'polypeptide(L)'
;MSDVLIDRPELDGLGVYEFGWHDPDVAGASAKRGLSEAVVRDISRLKNEPEWMLKARLKGHQLFERKPMPTWGADLSDIDFENIKYFVRS
;
A
#
# COMPACT_ATOMS: atom_id res chain seq x y z
N MET A 1 6.08 9.77 -18.32
CA MET A 1 6.53 8.41 -18.68
C MET A 1 6.52 7.64 -17.37
N SER A 2 5.59 6.72 -17.21
CA SER A 2 5.32 6.04 -15.92
C SER A 2 6.57 5.33 -15.40
N ASP A 3 6.98 5.63 -14.17
CA ASP A 3 8.18 5.08 -13.50
C ASP A 3 8.26 3.54 -13.56
N VAL A 4 7.13 2.87 -13.71
CA VAL A 4 6.99 1.42 -13.91
C VAL A 4 7.80 0.88 -15.10
N LEU A 5 7.97 1.68 -16.17
CA LEU A 5 8.73 1.26 -17.36
C LEU A 5 10.25 1.43 -17.20
N ILE A 6 10.70 2.25 -16.25
CA ILE A 6 12.12 2.48 -15.97
C ILE A 6 12.70 1.30 -15.19
N ASP A 7 11.94 0.75 -14.24
CA ASP A 7 12.36 -0.38 -13.39
C ASP A 7 12.19 -1.76 -14.06
N ARG A 8 11.38 -1.85 -15.13
CA ARG A 8 11.01 -3.13 -15.78
C ARG A 8 10.96 -2.99 -17.30
N PRO A 9 12.11 -2.92 -17.99
CA PRO A 9 12.17 -2.79 -19.45
C PRO A 9 11.52 -3.97 -20.19
N GLU A 10 11.41 -5.14 -19.56
CA GLU A 10 10.71 -6.31 -20.09
C GLU A 10 9.19 -6.09 -20.32
N LEU A 11 8.59 -5.09 -19.67
CA LEU A 11 7.17 -4.77 -19.83
C LEU A 11 6.89 -3.92 -21.07
N ASP A 12 7.91 -3.30 -21.67
CA ASP A 12 7.76 -2.44 -22.85
C ASP A 12 7.24 -3.21 -24.07
N GLY A 13 7.56 -4.50 -24.17
CA GLY A 13 7.08 -5.40 -25.23
C GLY A 13 5.72 -6.06 -24.95
N LEU A 14 5.26 -6.02 -23.69
CA LEU A 14 3.92 -6.44 -23.30
C LEU A 14 3.00 -5.24 -23.52
N GLY A 15 2.66 -4.98 -24.78
CA GLY A 15 1.80 -3.86 -25.16
C GLY A 15 0.55 -3.75 -24.27
N VAL A 16 0.06 -2.53 -24.08
CA VAL A 16 -1.23 -2.29 -23.42
C VAL A 16 -2.28 -3.09 -24.16
N TYR A 17 -3.08 -3.88 -23.42
CA TYR A 17 -4.13 -4.74 -23.97
C TYR A 17 -4.95 -4.00 -25.05
N GLU A 18 -4.78 -4.41 -26.32
CA GLU A 18 -5.23 -3.63 -27.50
C GLU A 18 -6.74 -3.33 -27.50
N PHE A 19 -7.54 -4.23 -26.91
CA PHE A 19 -8.99 -4.09 -26.88
C PHE A 19 -9.50 -3.27 -25.69
N GLY A 20 -8.63 -2.84 -24.78
CA GLY A 20 -8.92 -1.82 -23.76
C GLY A 20 -9.94 -2.20 -22.68
N TRP A 21 -10.45 -3.44 -22.65
CA TRP A 21 -11.38 -3.91 -21.61
C TRP A 21 -10.70 -3.96 -20.25
N HIS A 22 -11.07 -3.04 -19.38
CA HIS A 22 -10.76 -3.05 -17.96
C HIS A 22 -11.89 -2.38 -17.20
N ASP A 23 -12.18 -2.86 -16.00
CA ASP A 23 -13.05 -2.13 -15.09
C ASP A 23 -12.30 -0.91 -14.55
N PRO A 24 -12.97 0.25 -14.41
CA PRO A 24 -12.34 1.45 -13.87
C PRO A 24 -11.99 1.26 -12.38
N ASP A 25 -10.69 1.35 -12.04
CA ASP A 25 -10.20 1.25 -10.66
C ASP A 25 -10.15 2.62 -9.97
N VAL A 26 -11.29 3.31 -9.87
CA VAL A 26 -11.37 4.63 -9.23
C VAL A 26 -11.01 4.55 -7.74
N ALA A 27 -11.46 3.47 -7.09
CA ALA A 27 -11.22 3.21 -5.68
C ALA A 27 -9.72 3.02 -5.40
N GLY A 28 -9.04 2.15 -6.16
CA GLY A 28 -7.61 1.93 -6.03
C GLY A 28 -6.79 3.14 -6.45
N ALA A 29 -7.22 3.90 -7.46
CA ALA A 29 -6.52 5.12 -7.89
C ALA A 29 -6.48 6.19 -6.79
N SER A 30 -7.53 6.31 -5.98
CA SER A 30 -7.62 7.30 -4.88
C SER A 30 -6.93 6.88 -3.57
N ALA A 31 -6.59 5.60 -3.43
CA ALA A 31 -6.00 5.07 -2.22
C ALA A 31 -4.57 5.61 -1.99
N LYS A 32 -4.32 6.11 -0.78
CA LYS A 32 -3.01 6.59 -0.36
C LYS A 32 -2.02 5.43 -0.28
N ARG A 33 -0.82 5.65 -0.80
CA ARG A 33 0.33 4.75 -0.62
C ARG A 33 1.08 5.09 0.66
N GLY A 34 1.78 4.10 1.20
CA GLY A 34 2.65 4.23 2.34
C GLY A 34 1.93 4.05 3.68
N LEU A 35 2.73 3.78 4.71
CA LEU A 35 2.25 3.54 6.05
C LEU A 35 2.61 4.73 6.93
N SER A 36 1.59 5.42 7.43
CA SER A 36 1.77 6.52 8.37
C SER A 36 0.65 6.57 9.39
N GLU A 37 0.86 7.31 10.47
CA GLU A 37 -0.17 7.55 11.48
C GLU A 37 -1.45 8.14 10.86
N ALA A 38 -1.31 9.06 9.89
CA ALA A 38 -2.44 9.67 9.19
C ALA A 38 -3.25 8.63 8.41
N VAL A 39 -2.58 7.71 7.72
CA VAL A 39 -3.22 6.61 6.99
C VAL A 39 -3.98 5.69 7.96
N VAL A 40 -3.38 5.34 9.10
CA VAL A 40 -4.04 4.51 10.12
C VAL A 40 -5.31 5.18 10.67
N ARG A 41 -5.26 6.49 10.94
CA ARG A 41 -6.43 7.27 11.39
C ARG A 41 -7.51 7.34 10.32
N ASP A 42 -7.12 7.59 9.07
CA ASP A 42 -8.04 7.60 7.92
C ASP A 42 -8.74 6.25 7.75
N ILE A 43 -8.01 5.13 7.82
CA ILE A 43 -8.59 3.77 7.74
C ILE A 43 -9.60 3.55 8.86
N SER A 44 -9.24 3.89 10.10
CA SER A 44 -10.10 3.69 11.26
C SER A 44 -11.39 4.51 11.16
N ARG A 45 -11.30 5.76 10.71
CA ARG A 45 -12.44 6.64 10.40
C ARG A 45 -13.32 6.05 9.30
N LEU A 46 -12.73 5.59 8.20
CA LEU A 46 -13.47 4.97 7.09
C LEU A 46 -14.21 3.72 7.57
N LYS A 47 -13.59 2.89 8.41
CA LYS A 47 -14.19 1.69 8.98
C LYS A 47 -15.17 1.95 10.13
N ASN A 48 -15.35 3.21 10.53
CA ASN A 48 -16.20 3.61 11.67
C ASN A 48 -15.86 2.82 12.94
N GLU A 49 -14.56 2.67 13.22
CA GLU A 49 -14.08 1.87 14.35
C GLU A 49 -14.25 2.61 15.69
N PRO A 50 -14.48 1.87 16.79
CA PRO A 50 -14.49 2.46 18.13
C PRO A 50 -13.09 2.91 18.55
N GLU A 51 -13.03 3.86 19.48
CA GLU A 51 -11.77 4.53 19.89
C GLU A 51 -10.68 3.55 20.36
N TRP A 52 -11.05 2.46 21.04
CA TRP A 52 -10.10 1.47 21.52
C TRP A 52 -9.38 0.73 20.37
N MET A 53 -10.07 0.52 19.24
CA MET A 53 -9.47 -0.07 18.04
C MET A 53 -8.47 0.88 17.39
N LEU A 54 -8.81 2.17 17.29
CA LEU A 54 -7.88 3.19 16.79
C LEU A 54 -6.60 3.20 17.63
N LYS A 55 -6.72 3.23 18.97
CA LYS A 55 -5.57 3.19 19.88
C LYS A 55 -4.72 1.93 19.70
N ALA A 56 -5.36 0.77 19.50
CA ALA A 56 -4.65 -0.48 19.25
C ALA A 56 -3.87 -0.45 17.93
N ARG A 57 -4.46 0.09 16.85
CA ARG A 57 -3.79 0.24 15.55
C ARG A 57 -2.62 1.22 15.62
N LEU A 58 -2.80 2.36 16.28
CA LEU A 58 -1.73 3.35 16.49
C LEU A 58 -0.55 2.76 17.27
N LYS A 59 -0.83 1.97 18.31
CA LYS A 59 0.19 1.24 19.04
C LYS A 59 0.91 0.22 18.15
N GLY A 60 0.18 -0.46 17.27
CA GLY A 60 0.76 -1.37 16.27
C GLY A 60 1.72 -0.66 15.31
N HIS A 61 1.32 0.50 14.78
CA HIS A 61 2.16 1.34 13.92
C HIS A 61 3.47 1.75 14.61
N GLN A 62 3.37 2.29 15.83
CA GLN A 62 4.55 2.69 16.60
C GLN A 62 5.50 1.51 16.90
N LEU A 63 4.95 0.32 17.11
CA LEU A 63 5.76 -0.89 17.31
C LEU A 63 6.42 -1.35 16.01
N PHE A 64 5.76 -1.19 14.87
CA PHE A 64 6.31 -1.50 13.56
C PHE A 64 7.53 -0.61 13.27
N GLU A 65 7.39 0.71 13.40
CA GLU A 65 8.49 1.66 13.16
C GLU A 65 9.69 1.44 14.10
N ARG A 66 9.44 0.98 15.33
CA ARG A 66 10.50 0.70 16.30
C ARG A 66 11.21 -0.64 16.11
N LYS A 67 10.57 -1.60 15.44
CA LYS A 67 11.12 -2.94 15.31
C LYS A 67 12.03 -2.99 14.08
N PRO A 68 13.26 -3.50 14.21
CA PRO A 68 14.08 -3.76 13.03
C PRO A 68 13.43 -4.85 12.18
N MET A 69 13.75 -4.84 10.89
CA MET A 69 13.36 -5.92 9.97
C MET A 69 13.89 -7.26 10.50
N PRO A 70 13.05 -8.32 10.53
CA PRO A 70 13.49 -9.62 11.00
C PRO A 70 14.56 -10.19 10.06
N THR A 71 15.54 -10.89 10.64
CA THR A 71 16.65 -11.52 9.90
C THR A 71 16.41 -13.00 9.60
N TRP A 72 15.22 -13.50 9.94
CA TRP A 72 14.84 -14.91 9.76
C TRP A 72 13.71 -14.99 8.72
N GLY A 73 13.69 -16.07 7.94
CA GLY A 73 12.67 -16.29 6.91
C GLY A 73 13.12 -15.84 5.52
N ALA A 74 12.15 -15.37 4.72
CA ALA A 74 12.42 -14.85 3.39
C ALA A 74 13.15 -13.50 3.46
N ASP A 75 13.87 -13.16 2.39
CA ASP A 75 14.46 -11.84 2.26
C ASP A 75 13.36 -10.78 2.08
N LEU A 76 13.46 -9.71 2.86
CA LEU A 76 12.51 -8.61 2.88
C LEU A 76 13.16 -7.28 2.46
N SER A 77 14.43 -7.31 2.00
CA SER A 77 15.15 -6.11 1.53
C SER A 77 14.41 -5.36 0.44
N ASP A 78 13.70 -6.09 -0.40
CA ASP A 78 13.07 -5.57 -1.61
C ASP A 78 11.66 -5.00 -1.35
N ILE A 79 11.18 -5.07 -0.10
CA ILE A 79 9.85 -4.56 0.24
C ILE A 79 9.91 -3.04 0.43
N ASP A 80 9.33 -2.33 -0.51
CA ASP A 80 9.06 -0.89 -0.38
C ASP A 80 7.71 -0.65 0.30
N PHE A 81 7.74 -0.45 1.63
CA PHE A 81 6.55 -0.19 2.43
C PHE A 81 5.86 1.14 2.10
N GLU A 82 6.58 2.11 1.54
CA GLU A 82 6.05 3.43 1.18
C GLU A 82 5.22 3.37 -0.11
N ASN A 83 5.47 2.37 -0.96
CA ASN A 83 4.72 2.20 -2.19
C ASN A 83 3.47 1.31 -2.03
N ILE A 84 3.26 0.65 -0.89
CA ILE A 84 2.11 -0.26 -0.71
C ILE A 84 0.81 0.52 -0.43
N LYS A 85 -0.29 0.09 -1.05
CA LYS A 85 -1.65 0.54 -0.72
C LYS A 85 -2.25 -0.38 0.34
N TYR A 86 -2.29 0.07 1.59
CA TYR A 86 -2.76 -0.75 2.72
C TYR A 86 -4.28 -0.87 2.84
N PHE A 87 -5.02 0.07 2.26
CA PHE A 87 -6.46 0.08 2.31
C PHE A 87 -7.07 0.72 1.07
N VAL A 88 -7.92 -0.04 0.40
CA VAL A 88 -8.77 0.40 -0.71
C VAL A 88 -10.21 0.14 -0.30
N ARG A 89 -11.10 1.09 -0.59
CA ARG A 89 -12.53 0.93 -0.37
C ARG A 89 -13.28 1.35 -1.64
N SER A 90 -14.16 0.46 -2.10
CA SER A 90 -15.14 0.71 -3.16
C SER A 90 -16.19 1.73 -2.76
#